data_AF-A0A495MB57-F1
#
_entry.id   AF-A0A495MB57-F1
#
_cell.length_a   1.000
_cell.length_b   1.000
_cell.length_c   1.000
_cell.angle_alpha   90.00
_cell.angle_beta   90.00
_cell.angle_gamma   90.00
#
_symmetry.space_group_name_H-M   'P 1'
#
loop_
_entity.id
_entity.type
_entity.pdbx_description
1 polymer ?
#
loop_
_entity_poly.entity_id
_entity_poly.type
_entity_poly.pdbx_seq_one_letter_code
_entity_poly.pdbx_strand_id
1 'polypeptide(L)'
;MWAIIINLNQNLYAILDIETTGGQYNEEGITEIAIYKFDGHEIVDQFISLVNPEKTIQPFVVKLTGINNAMLHSAPKFYEVAKRIIEITEDCVIVAHNAQFDYRILRTEFSRLGYDFQRKNLCTVELSKKLIPEQPSYSLGKLVRALGIPMADRHRASGDALATVKLFKMLLAKDLEKEIVKSFIKTEVEKGLAPKLLDIVSGLPSTTGIYYVHKENGDLIYIGKSRNIKKRVNQHFTNGSTKSKKIQLEVFDVTYEETGSELIALLKEAEEIKVNKPKYNRSLKKTIFPWSLYLEKDTEGYLSLKMQKTDARKKELASFASHAEAQSALFKITDNYRLCQKINSLEAVKTHCFPFELNQCNGACIGKESPEEYNRRVEDFFENNEYQNQNMIIIDRGRNIQERSAVLIENGTFKGYAFFDLNYQVNNIEILKNIIIPMDSNRDSKNIILSYLRKKKVFKTLSF
;
A
#
# COMPACT_ATOMS: atom_id res chain seq x y z
N MET A 1 2.40 41.11 0.38
CA MET A 1 3.78 41.25 -0.13
C MET A 1 4.74 40.66 0.91
N TRP A 2 4.80 39.33 0.97
CA TRP A 2 5.85 38.58 1.64
C TRP A 2 6.26 37.53 0.64
N ALA A 3 7.20 37.90 -0.23
CA ALA A 3 7.86 36.94 -1.09
C ALA A 3 8.71 36.07 -0.16
N ILE A 4 8.33 34.81 0.01
CA ILE A 4 9.24 33.79 0.48
C ILE A 4 10.30 33.67 -0.63
N ILE A 5 11.42 34.37 -0.45
CA ILE A 5 12.64 34.10 -1.19
C ILE A 5 13.09 32.73 -0.70
N ILE A 6 12.64 31.67 -1.38
CA ILE A 6 13.28 30.36 -1.28
C ILE A 6 14.66 30.58 -1.89
N ASN A 7 15.68 30.56 -1.05
CA ASN A 7 17.07 30.70 -1.44
C ASN A 7 17.50 29.42 -2.20
N LEU A 8 17.15 29.36 -3.49
CA LEU A 8 17.58 28.32 -4.41
C LEU A 8 19.03 28.64 -4.83
N ASN A 9 20.03 28.13 -4.10
CA ASN A 9 21.38 27.74 -4.60
C ASN A 9 22.50 27.76 -3.55
N GLN A 10 22.38 27.09 -2.40
CA GLN A 10 23.59 26.55 -1.74
C GLN A 10 23.33 25.13 -1.29
N ASN A 11 23.63 24.17 -2.17
CA ASN A 11 23.65 22.77 -1.82
C ASN A 11 24.94 22.49 -1.03
N LEU A 12 24.81 22.01 0.19
CA LEU A 12 25.94 21.48 0.97
C LEU A 12 26.21 20.04 0.53
N TYR A 13 27.49 19.72 0.38
CA TYR A 13 27.97 18.38 0.01
C TYR A 13 28.83 17.83 1.13
N ALA A 14 28.65 16.56 1.46
CA ALA A 14 29.54 15.83 2.35
C ALA A 14 30.33 14.82 1.51
N ILE A 15 31.55 15.19 1.16
CA ILE A 15 32.44 14.34 0.37
C ILE A 15 33.08 13.36 1.33
N LEU A 16 32.88 12.06 1.13
CA LEU A 16 33.42 11.04 2.02
C LEU A 16 34.16 9.93 1.28
N ASP A 17 35.06 9.30 2.02
CA ASP A 17 35.77 8.09 1.64
C ASP A 17 35.90 7.22 2.90
N ILE A 18 35.77 5.90 2.74
CA ILE A 18 35.79 4.93 3.83
C ILE A 18 36.76 3.79 3.50
N GLU A 19 37.74 3.61 4.38
CA GLU A 19 38.54 2.39 4.41
C GLU A 19 37.85 1.33 5.28
N THR A 20 37.96 0.07 4.87
CA THR A 20 37.30 -1.05 5.56
C THR A 20 38.27 -2.16 5.92
N THR A 21 37.83 -3.13 6.72
CA THR A 21 38.63 -4.30 7.09
C THR A 21 38.93 -5.25 5.92
N GLY A 22 38.27 -5.07 4.77
CA GLY A 22 38.08 -6.12 3.77
C GLY A 22 37.11 -7.21 4.26
N GLY A 23 36.63 -8.09 3.38
CA GLY A 23 35.71 -9.17 3.78
C GLY A 23 34.71 -9.60 2.72
N GLN A 24 33.81 -10.50 3.12
CA GLN A 24 32.59 -10.78 2.37
C GLN A 24 31.62 -9.61 2.47
N TYR A 25 30.71 -9.54 1.50
CA TYR A 25 29.69 -8.49 1.41
C TYR A 25 28.81 -8.45 2.67
N ASN A 26 28.68 -7.28 3.32
CA ASN A 26 27.97 -6.96 4.57
C ASN A 26 28.67 -7.37 5.88
N GLU A 27 29.83 -8.03 5.81
CA GLU A 27 30.61 -8.39 6.99
C GLU A 27 31.77 -7.41 7.25
N GLU A 28 31.98 -6.43 6.36
CA GLU A 28 33.02 -5.42 6.51
C GLU A 28 32.78 -4.53 7.74
N GLY A 29 33.85 -3.94 8.27
CA GLY A 29 33.79 -2.88 9.28
C GLY A 29 34.63 -1.67 8.85
N ILE A 30 34.23 -0.47 9.27
CA ILE A 30 34.97 0.78 8.99
C ILE A 30 36.27 0.80 9.79
N THR A 31 37.40 1.05 9.12
CA THR A 31 38.73 1.20 9.74
C THR A 31 39.20 2.65 9.74
N GLU A 32 38.81 3.43 8.74
CA GLU A 32 39.02 4.88 8.66
C GLU A 32 37.85 5.51 7.92
N ILE A 33 37.43 6.70 8.36
CA ILE A 33 36.44 7.52 7.66
C ILE A 33 36.96 8.96 7.56
N ALA A 34 36.82 9.54 6.38
CA ALA A 34 37.04 10.96 6.16
C ALA A 34 35.78 11.58 5.53
N ILE A 35 35.38 12.74 6.03
CA ILE A 35 34.25 13.52 5.54
C ILE A 35 34.69 14.99 5.46
N TYR A 36 34.60 15.59 4.28
CA TYR A 36 34.77 17.01 4.07
C TYR A 36 33.42 17.62 3.69
N LYS A 37 32.93 18.55 4.50
CA LYS A 37 31.74 19.34 4.18
C LYS A 37 32.15 20.48 3.26
N PHE A 38 31.48 20.60 2.13
CA PHE A 38 31.85 21.48 1.02
C PHE A 38 30.61 22.24 0.54
N ASP A 39 30.73 23.55 0.36
CA ASP A 39 29.61 24.42 -0.04
C ASP A 39 29.48 24.63 -1.56
N GLY A 40 30.37 23.99 -2.34
CA GLY A 40 30.50 24.20 -3.79
C GLY A 40 31.74 25.01 -4.17
N HIS A 41 32.33 25.74 -3.22
CA HIS A 41 33.49 26.59 -3.41
C HIS A 41 34.67 26.17 -2.53
N GLU A 42 34.42 25.99 -1.23
CA GLU A 42 35.43 25.67 -0.22
C GLU A 42 34.94 24.64 0.81
N ILE A 43 35.90 24.07 1.54
CA ILE A 43 35.61 23.13 2.64
C ILE A 43 35.24 23.96 3.86
N VAL A 44 34.04 23.73 4.40
CA VAL A 44 33.47 24.49 5.52
C VAL A 44 33.49 23.71 6.84
N ASP A 45 33.69 22.40 6.78
CA ASP A 45 33.86 21.54 7.96
C ASP A 45 34.59 20.25 7.56
N GLN A 46 35.25 19.57 8.50
CA GLN A 46 35.88 18.28 8.26
C GLN A 46 35.79 17.34 9.47
N PHE A 47 35.71 16.04 9.20
CA PHE A 47 35.79 14.98 10.18
C PHE A 47 36.63 13.83 9.63
N ILE A 48 37.70 13.47 10.33
CA ILE A 48 38.61 12.38 9.97
C ILE A 48 38.86 11.56 11.23
N SER A 49 38.65 10.25 11.16
CA SER A 49 38.88 9.37 12.30
C SER A 49 39.25 7.96 11.84
N LEU A 50 40.21 7.35 12.53
CA LEU A 50 40.25 5.89 12.61
C LEU A 50 39.01 5.41 13.36
N VAL A 51 38.54 4.21 13.03
CA VAL A 51 37.40 3.58 13.70
C VAL A 51 37.77 2.17 14.08
N ASN A 52 37.53 1.78 15.33
CA ASN A 52 37.67 0.41 15.77
C ASN A 52 36.50 -0.42 15.21
N PRO A 53 36.75 -1.36 14.27
CA PRO A 53 35.69 -2.16 13.65
C PRO A 53 35.27 -3.36 14.52
N GLU A 54 35.86 -3.50 15.71
CA GLU A 54 35.67 -4.63 16.64
C GLU A 54 35.95 -6.01 16.01
N LYS A 55 36.80 -6.04 14.98
CA LYS A 55 37.22 -7.24 14.24
C LYS A 55 38.61 -7.06 13.64
N THR A 56 39.23 -8.16 13.23
CA THR A 56 40.58 -8.16 12.65
C THR A 56 40.58 -7.60 11.23
N ILE A 57 41.50 -6.68 10.92
CA ILE A 57 41.75 -6.21 9.55
C ILE A 57 42.55 -7.26 8.75
N GLN A 58 42.17 -7.47 7.48
CA GLN A 58 42.84 -8.45 6.63
C GLN A 58 44.26 -8.00 6.23
N PRO A 59 45.25 -8.92 6.16
CA PRO A 59 46.65 -8.57 5.90
C PRO A 59 46.88 -7.76 4.61
N PHE A 60 46.12 -8.03 3.55
CA PHE A 60 46.26 -7.29 2.29
C PHE A 60 45.83 -5.82 2.42
N VAL A 61 44.83 -5.53 3.27
CA VAL A 61 44.36 -4.16 3.52
C VAL A 61 45.41 -3.40 4.33
N VAL A 62 45.99 -4.03 5.35
CA VAL A 62 47.10 -3.43 6.13
C VAL A 62 48.25 -3.00 5.22
N LYS A 63 48.59 -3.84 4.23
CA LYS A 63 49.64 -3.53 3.25
C LYS A 63 49.26 -2.37 2.33
N LEU A 64 47.97 -2.21 2.05
CA LEU A 64 47.46 -1.18 1.15
C LEU A 64 47.35 0.19 1.84
N THR A 65 46.78 0.23 3.04
CA THR A 65 46.43 1.48 3.75
C THR A 65 47.44 1.87 4.83
N GLY A 66 48.29 0.93 5.27
CA GLY A 66 49.19 1.11 6.40
C GLY A 66 48.51 1.04 7.77
N ILE A 67 47.19 0.87 7.82
CA ILE A 67 46.41 0.79 9.06
C ILE A 67 46.51 -0.63 9.62
N ASN A 68 46.98 -0.77 10.86
CA ASN A 68 47.15 -2.08 11.51
C ASN A 68 46.21 -2.28 12.72
N ASN A 69 46.07 -3.52 13.19
CA ASN A 69 45.18 -3.86 14.31
C ASN A 69 45.49 -3.08 15.61
N ALA A 70 46.76 -2.72 15.86
CA ALA A 70 47.13 -1.98 17.07
C ALA A 70 46.60 -0.53 17.03
N MET A 71 46.67 0.11 15.84
CA MET A 71 46.06 1.43 15.61
C MET A 71 44.55 1.38 15.81
N LEU A 72 43.89 0.36 15.25
CA LEU A 72 42.43 0.20 15.34
C LEU A 72 41.95 -0.13 16.74
N HIS A 73 42.72 -0.86 17.53
CA HIS A 73 42.34 -1.21 18.91
C HIS A 73 42.20 0.03 19.80
N SER A 74 43.04 1.05 19.58
CA SER A 74 43.01 2.32 20.32
C SER A 74 42.08 3.37 19.71
N ALA A 75 41.52 3.12 18.54
CA ALA A 75 40.59 4.02 17.86
C ALA A 75 39.19 3.99 18.51
N PRO A 76 38.39 5.07 18.38
CA PRO A 76 37.01 5.06 18.83
C PRO A 76 36.18 4.05 18.05
N LYS A 77 35.21 3.42 18.71
CA LYS A 77 34.21 2.56 18.07
C LYS A 77 33.22 3.40 17.27
N PHE A 78 32.53 2.78 16.31
CA PHE A 78 31.62 3.50 15.43
C PHE A 78 30.53 4.30 16.18
N TYR A 79 29.94 3.74 17.24
CA TYR A 79 28.91 4.44 18.02
C TYR A 79 29.42 5.71 18.71
N GLU A 80 30.72 5.80 18.99
CA GLU A 80 31.33 6.98 19.64
C GLU A 80 31.47 8.15 18.66
N VAL A 81 31.61 7.86 17.37
CA VAL A 81 31.73 8.86 16.29
C VAL A 81 30.43 9.09 15.51
N ALA A 82 29.44 8.20 15.66
CA ALA A 82 28.19 8.21 14.91
C ALA A 82 27.45 9.55 14.97
N LYS A 83 27.39 10.18 16.15
CA LYS A 83 26.74 11.49 16.32
C LYS A 83 27.39 12.57 15.45
N ARG A 84 28.73 12.63 15.44
CA ARG A 84 29.46 13.63 14.66
C ARG A 84 29.28 13.42 13.16
N ILE A 85 29.19 12.17 12.72
CA ILE A 85 28.89 11.81 11.33
C ILE A 85 27.49 12.26 10.93
N ILE A 86 26.48 12.09 11.79
CA ILE A 86 25.12 12.60 11.53
C ILE A 86 25.16 14.12 11.38
N GLU A 87 25.79 14.82 12.32
CA GLU A 87 25.85 16.30 12.34
C GLU A 87 26.54 16.89 11.11
N ILE A 88 27.70 16.34 10.71
CA ILE A 88 28.45 16.86 9.55
C ILE A 88 27.75 16.55 8.22
N THR A 89 26.91 15.50 8.16
CA THR A 89 26.17 15.07 6.95
C THR A 89 24.71 15.55 6.92
N GLU A 90 24.26 16.30 7.92
CA GLU A 90 22.90 16.85 7.96
C GLU A 90 22.68 17.85 6.81
N ASP A 91 21.51 17.76 6.17
CA ASP A 91 21.12 18.54 4.98
C ASP A 91 22.14 18.51 3.81
N CYS A 92 23.05 17.54 3.80
CA CYS A 92 24.07 17.39 2.78
C CYS A 92 23.70 16.31 1.76
N VAL A 93 24.15 16.51 0.52
CA VAL A 93 24.29 15.42 -0.45
C VAL A 93 25.60 14.69 -0.17
N ILE A 94 25.55 13.38 0.05
CA ILE A 94 26.75 12.55 0.15
C ILE A 94 27.42 12.42 -1.21
N VAL A 95 28.71 12.67 -1.30
CA VAL A 95 29.48 12.54 -2.55
C VAL A 95 30.66 11.61 -2.30
N ALA A 96 30.82 10.58 -3.14
CA ALA A 96 31.94 9.65 -3.02
C ALA A 96 32.37 9.12 -4.40
N HIS A 97 33.61 8.66 -4.49
CA HIS A 97 34.18 8.08 -5.70
C HIS A 97 33.94 6.57 -5.73
N ASN A 98 32.78 6.19 -6.27
CA ASN A 98 32.09 4.90 -6.09
C ASN A 98 31.10 4.88 -4.90
N ALA A 99 30.23 5.89 -4.85
CA ALA A 99 29.31 6.12 -3.73
C ALA A 99 28.43 4.93 -3.32
N GLN A 100 28.16 3.97 -4.22
CA GLN A 100 27.43 2.75 -3.86
C GLN A 100 28.13 1.95 -2.75
N PHE A 101 29.46 1.92 -2.75
CA PHE A 101 30.24 1.19 -1.75
C PHE A 101 30.22 1.92 -0.40
N ASP A 102 30.72 3.15 -0.34
CA ASP A 102 30.88 3.90 0.91
C ASP A 102 29.53 4.17 1.59
N TYR A 103 28.52 4.57 0.80
CA TYR A 103 27.19 4.83 1.33
C TYR A 103 26.54 3.56 1.90
N ARG A 104 26.76 2.40 1.26
CA ARG A 104 26.31 1.10 1.80
C ARG A 104 26.99 0.78 3.12
N ILE A 105 28.32 0.90 3.20
CA ILE A 105 29.05 0.62 4.44
C ILE A 105 28.56 1.51 5.58
N LEU A 106 28.40 2.80 5.32
CA LEU A 106 27.89 3.76 6.30
C LEU A 106 26.47 3.41 6.76
N ARG A 107 25.57 3.08 5.82
CA ARG A 107 24.21 2.59 6.10
C ARG A 107 24.22 1.35 6.98
N THR A 108 25.11 0.40 6.71
CA THR A 108 25.22 -0.85 7.47
C THR A 108 25.62 -0.57 8.92
N GLU A 109 26.62 0.28 9.16
CA GLU A 109 27.04 0.60 10.53
C GLU A 109 25.94 1.34 11.31
N PHE A 110 25.24 2.30 10.70
CA PHE A 110 24.10 2.95 11.34
C PHE A 110 22.93 1.98 11.59
N SER A 111 22.67 1.06 10.66
CA SER A 111 21.64 0.03 10.83
C SER A 111 21.95 -0.90 12.00
N ARG A 112 23.23 -1.22 12.27
CA ARG A 112 23.65 -2.00 13.44
C ARG A 112 23.35 -1.26 14.76
N LEU A 113 23.31 0.08 14.73
CA LEU A 113 22.89 0.92 15.85
C LEU A 113 21.36 1.15 15.90
N GLY A 114 20.59 0.57 14.98
CA GLY A 114 19.15 0.79 14.89
C GLY A 114 18.72 2.14 14.30
N TYR A 115 19.64 2.83 13.61
CA TYR A 115 19.38 4.13 12.98
C TYR A 115 19.26 3.99 11.45
N ASP A 116 18.15 4.45 10.87
CA ASP A 116 17.92 4.42 9.42
C ASP A 116 18.56 5.64 8.73
N PHE A 117 19.87 5.57 8.47
CA PHE A 117 20.64 6.70 7.91
C PHE A 117 20.26 7.03 6.45
N GLN A 118 19.36 7.97 6.19
CA GLN A 118 18.97 8.33 4.82
C GLN A 118 19.49 9.69 4.39
N ARG A 119 20.27 9.72 3.29
CA ARG A 119 20.73 10.92 2.60
C ARG A 119 20.66 10.75 1.08
N LYS A 120 20.56 11.87 0.36
CA LYS A 120 20.83 11.89 -1.08
C LYS A 120 22.31 11.57 -1.28
N ASN A 121 22.66 10.85 -2.34
CA ASN A 121 24.04 10.56 -2.67
C ASN A 121 24.33 10.72 -4.16
N LEU A 122 25.59 10.96 -4.49
CA LEU A 122 26.08 11.15 -5.84
C LEU A 122 27.42 10.43 -6.03
N CYS A 123 27.55 9.71 -7.14
CA CYS A 123 28.77 9.00 -7.50
C CYS A 123 29.61 9.82 -8.49
N THR A 124 30.84 10.19 -8.09
CA THR A 124 31.71 10.97 -8.99
C THR A 124 32.23 10.15 -10.18
N VAL A 125 32.23 8.82 -10.11
CA VAL A 125 32.56 7.95 -11.26
C VAL A 125 31.51 8.11 -12.37
N GLU A 126 30.23 8.02 -12.02
CA GLU A 126 29.12 8.17 -12.97
C GLU A 126 29.09 9.58 -13.55
N LEU A 127 29.25 10.59 -12.67
CA LEU A 127 29.30 11.98 -13.09
C LEU A 127 30.50 12.24 -14.02
N SER A 128 31.66 11.67 -13.72
CA SER A 128 32.86 11.80 -14.57
C SER A 128 32.65 11.19 -15.95
N LYS A 129 32.10 9.97 -16.04
CA LYS A 129 31.81 9.32 -17.34
C LYS A 129 30.92 10.17 -18.23
N LYS A 130 30.03 10.97 -17.63
CA LYS A 130 29.11 11.85 -18.35
C LYS A 130 29.72 13.20 -18.72
N LEU A 131 30.37 13.87 -17.76
CA LEU A 131 30.85 15.25 -17.93
C LEU A 131 32.26 15.35 -18.53
N ILE A 132 33.06 14.29 -18.39
CA ILE A 132 34.42 14.19 -18.94
C ILE A 132 34.59 12.81 -19.59
N PRO A 133 33.90 12.57 -20.73
CA PRO A 133 33.99 11.28 -21.42
C PRO A 133 35.42 10.99 -21.90
N GLU A 134 35.64 9.75 -22.36
CA GLU A 134 36.88 9.31 -23.02
C GLU A 134 38.15 9.29 -22.15
N GLN A 135 38.02 9.26 -20.84
CA GLN A 135 39.17 9.06 -19.96
C GLN A 135 39.70 7.61 -20.01
N PRO A 136 41.03 7.38 -20.00
CA PRO A 136 41.62 6.03 -20.03
C PRO A 136 41.20 5.15 -18.86
N SER A 137 40.86 5.75 -17.73
CA SER A 137 40.32 5.06 -16.56
C SER A 137 39.58 6.04 -15.65
N TYR A 138 38.51 5.55 -15.02
CA TYR A 138 37.71 6.30 -14.04
C TYR A 138 37.96 5.84 -12.60
N SER A 139 39.04 5.11 -12.31
CA SER A 139 39.46 4.89 -10.93
C SER A 139 40.13 6.16 -10.40
N LEU A 140 39.87 6.51 -9.13
CA LEU A 140 40.26 7.80 -8.55
C LEU A 140 41.70 8.18 -8.90
N GLY A 141 42.65 7.32 -8.49
CA GLY A 141 44.08 7.60 -8.67
C GLY A 141 44.55 7.72 -10.14
N LYS A 142 43.90 7.07 -11.10
CA LYS A 142 44.23 7.23 -12.53
C LYS A 142 43.56 8.47 -13.11
N LEU A 143 42.31 8.71 -12.75
CA LEU A 143 41.52 9.83 -13.22
C LEU A 143 42.10 11.17 -12.73
N VAL A 144 42.33 11.31 -11.43
CA VAL A 144 42.90 12.56 -10.86
C VAL A 144 44.27 12.87 -11.44
N ARG A 145 45.08 11.84 -11.73
CA ARG A 145 46.38 12.00 -12.40
C ARG A 145 46.24 12.50 -13.83
N ALA A 146 45.33 11.91 -14.62
CA ALA A 146 45.07 12.35 -16.00
C ALA A 146 44.57 13.81 -16.05
N LEU A 147 43.88 14.25 -15.00
CA LEU A 147 43.32 15.61 -14.87
C LEU A 147 44.26 16.60 -14.18
N GLY A 148 45.48 16.18 -13.81
CA GLY A 148 46.47 17.05 -13.16
C GLY A 148 46.14 17.41 -11.70
N ILE A 149 45.26 16.66 -11.04
CA ILE A 149 44.88 16.89 -9.64
C ILE A 149 45.92 16.21 -8.73
N PRO A 150 46.61 16.97 -7.85
CA PRO A 150 47.60 16.40 -6.95
C PRO A 150 46.92 15.60 -5.84
N MET A 151 47.46 14.40 -5.60
CA MET A 151 46.99 13.44 -4.60
C MET A 151 48.14 13.09 -3.67
N ALA A 152 47.95 13.35 -2.37
CA ALA A 152 48.85 12.95 -1.30
C ALA A 152 48.18 11.80 -0.52
N ASP A 153 48.99 10.97 0.15
CA ASP A 153 48.52 9.89 1.05
C ASP A 153 47.47 8.97 0.42
N ARG A 154 47.82 8.38 -0.74
CA ARG A 154 46.98 7.41 -1.44
C ARG A 154 46.62 6.22 -0.53
N HIS A 155 45.38 5.74 -0.58
CA HIS A 155 44.87 4.65 0.26
C HIS A 155 44.76 5.03 1.75
N ARG A 156 44.58 6.33 1.99
CA ARG A 156 44.09 6.87 3.24
C ARG A 156 42.79 7.60 2.92
N ALA A 157 41.78 7.40 3.76
CA ALA A 157 40.46 7.97 3.50
C ALA A 157 40.53 9.50 3.35
N SER A 158 41.36 10.15 4.16
CA SER A 158 41.55 11.61 4.12
C SER A 158 42.16 12.13 2.81
N GLY A 159 43.13 11.40 2.25
CA GLY A 159 43.78 11.75 0.98
C GLY A 159 42.86 11.54 -0.22
N ASP A 160 42.17 10.40 -0.25
CA ASP A 160 41.26 10.02 -1.33
C ASP A 160 39.97 10.87 -1.32
N ALA A 161 39.40 11.18 -0.15
CA ALA A 161 38.28 12.12 -0.03
C ALA A 161 38.68 13.54 -0.47
N LEU A 162 39.89 14.00 -0.14
CA LEU A 162 40.35 15.33 -0.54
C LEU A 162 40.59 15.44 -2.06
N ALA A 163 41.14 14.38 -2.67
CA ALA A 163 41.23 14.28 -4.12
C ALA A 163 39.84 14.27 -4.77
N THR A 164 38.87 13.61 -4.14
CA THR A 164 37.47 13.61 -4.56
C THR A 164 36.82 14.99 -4.46
N VAL A 165 37.10 15.80 -3.41
CA VAL A 165 36.65 17.20 -3.33
C VAL A 165 37.14 18.00 -4.54
N LYS A 166 38.44 17.89 -4.87
CA LYS A 166 39.02 18.61 -6.02
C LYS A 166 38.41 18.16 -7.35
N LEU A 167 38.25 16.86 -7.53
CA LEU A 167 37.58 16.29 -8.72
C LEU A 167 36.14 16.80 -8.80
N PHE A 168 35.39 16.74 -7.71
CA PHE A 168 33.99 17.15 -7.68
C PHE A 168 33.82 18.65 -7.93
N LYS A 169 34.70 19.51 -7.38
CA LYS A 169 34.74 20.95 -7.70
C LYS A 169 34.93 21.19 -9.20
N MET A 170 35.79 20.41 -9.86
CA MET A 170 35.95 20.51 -11.31
C MET A 170 34.73 20.01 -12.08
N LEU A 171 34.10 18.91 -11.62
CA LEU A 171 32.87 18.38 -12.23
C LEU A 171 31.71 19.37 -12.10
N LEU A 172 31.55 20.04 -10.94
CA LEU A 172 30.58 21.12 -10.73
C LEU A 172 30.77 22.26 -11.74
N ALA A 173 32.03 22.66 -11.99
CA ALA A 173 32.33 23.68 -12.98
C ALA A 173 32.03 23.24 -14.43
N LYS A 174 32.14 21.94 -14.72
CA LYS A 174 31.83 21.35 -16.04
C LYS A 174 30.35 20.99 -16.23
N ASP A 175 29.54 20.97 -15.18
CA ASP A 175 28.12 20.64 -15.23
C ASP A 175 27.27 21.80 -15.78
N LEU A 176 27.48 22.14 -17.05
CA LEU A 176 26.76 23.21 -17.74
C LEU A 176 25.27 22.88 -17.91
N GLU A 177 24.94 21.61 -18.11
CA GLU A 177 23.58 21.12 -18.31
C GLU A 177 22.81 20.85 -17.00
N LYS A 178 23.43 21.10 -15.84
CA LYS A 178 22.84 20.89 -14.50
C LYS A 178 22.40 19.45 -14.25
N GLU A 179 23.16 18.49 -14.73
CA GLU A 179 22.96 17.05 -14.55
C GLU A 179 22.90 16.64 -13.09
N ILE A 180 23.66 17.31 -12.23
CA ILE A 180 23.62 17.08 -10.78
C ILE A 180 22.21 17.38 -10.25
N VAL A 181 21.65 18.56 -10.58
CA VAL A 181 20.30 18.97 -10.15
C VAL A 181 19.23 18.06 -10.76
N LYS A 182 19.32 17.77 -12.07
CA LYS A 182 18.39 16.86 -12.76
C LYS A 182 18.38 15.46 -12.13
N SER A 183 19.54 14.94 -11.72
CA SER A 183 19.64 13.61 -11.10
C SER A 183 18.86 13.52 -9.79
N PHE A 184 18.85 14.60 -8.98
CA PHE A 184 18.08 14.64 -7.74
C PHE A 184 16.58 14.79 -7.98
N ILE A 185 16.16 15.62 -8.95
CA ILE A 185 14.73 15.73 -9.32
C ILE A 185 14.22 14.39 -9.84
N LYS A 186 14.96 13.73 -10.73
CA LYS A 186 14.59 12.42 -11.27
C LYS A 186 14.52 11.36 -10.18
N THR A 187 15.49 11.36 -9.26
CA THR A 187 15.50 10.45 -8.10
C THR A 187 14.33 10.71 -7.15
N GLU A 188 13.93 11.96 -6.92
CA GLU A 188 12.73 12.29 -6.13
C GLU A 188 11.44 11.85 -6.81
N VAL A 189 11.33 12.03 -8.13
CA VAL A 189 10.20 11.55 -8.93
C VAL A 189 10.16 10.02 -9.01
N GLU A 190 11.31 9.35 -9.03
CA GLU A 190 11.41 7.88 -8.98
C GLU A 190 11.17 7.32 -7.56
N LYS A 191 11.48 8.09 -6.51
CA LYS A 191 11.29 7.70 -5.09
C LYS A 191 9.97 8.19 -4.49
N GLY A 192 9.20 9.05 -5.16
CA GLY A 192 8.03 9.71 -4.59
C GLY A 192 7.03 10.15 -5.66
N LEU A 193 5.76 10.17 -5.26
CA LEU A 193 4.64 10.73 -6.02
C LEU A 193 5.06 12.00 -6.78
N ALA A 194 4.69 12.10 -8.06
CA ALA A 194 4.80 13.36 -8.79
C ALA A 194 4.20 14.51 -7.93
N PRO A 195 4.80 15.72 -7.89
CA PRO A 195 4.39 16.78 -6.96
C PRO A 195 2.88 17.03 -6.92
N LYS A 196 2.22 17.08 -8.08
CA LYS A 196 0.76 17.16 -8.22
C LYS A 196 0.01 16.10 -7.41
N LEU A 197 0.47 14.85 -7.44
CA LEU A 197 -0.16 13.75 -6.71
C LEU A 197 0.06 13.87 -5.20
N LEU A 198 1.24 14.38 -4.79
CA LEU A 198 1.55 14.63 -3.39
C LEU A 198 0.63 15.72 -2.82
N ASP A 199 0.42 16.79 -3.58
CA ASP A 199 -0.47 17.89 -3.22
C ASP A 199 -1.90 17.39 -3.00
N ILE A 200 -2.43 16.59 -3.95
CA ILE A 200 -3.74 15.95 -3.82
C ILE A 200 -3.82 15.10 -2.54
N VAL A 201 -2.82 14.23 -2.28
CA VAL A 201 -2.82 13.38 -1.09
C VAL A 201 -2.72 14.19 0.20
N SER A 202 -2.00 15.31 0.18
CA SER A 202 -1.80 16.15 1.36
C SER A 202 -3.13 16.71 1.89
N GLY A 203 -4.04 17.12 0.99
CA GLY A 203 -5.34 17.71 1.30
C GLY A 203 -6.46 16.74 1.69
N LEU A 204 -6.24 15.43 1.59
CA LEU A 204 -7.27 14.42 1.92
C LEU A 204 -7.32 14.09 3.43
N PRO A 205 -8.51 13.79 3.98
CA PRO A 205 -8.65 13.44 5.39
C PRO A 205 -8.21 12.01 5.68
N SER A 206 -7.86 11.76 6.94
CA SER A 206 -7.56 10.42 7.47
C SER A 206 -8.79 9.74 8.10
N THR A 207 -9.97 9.95 7.54
CA THR A 207 -11.26 9.47 8.07
C THR A 207 -11.87 8.36 7.21
N THR A 208 -12.94 7.74 7.72
CA THR A 208 -13.73 6.72 7.01
C THR A 208 -14.72 7.38 6.06
N GLY A 209 -14.72 6.97 4.80
CA GLY A 209 -15.65 7.50 3.82
C GLY A 209 -15.39 7.02 2.40
N ILE A 210 -15.92 7.79 1.45
CA ILE A 210 -15.82 7.58 0.01
C ILE A 210 -14.97 8.68 -0.59
N TYR A 211 -14.21 8.34 -1.63
CA TYR A 211 -13.44 9.28 -2.43
C TYR A 211 -13.71 9.09 -3.91
N TYR A 212 -13.62 10.19 -4.62
CA TYR A 212 -14.00 10.35 -6.01
C TYR A 212 -12.81 10.90 -6.77
N VAL A 213 -12.37 10.19 -7.80
CA VAL A 213 -11.24 10.62 -8.63
C VAL A 213 -11.79 11.23 -9.90
N HIS A 214 -11.43 12.49 -10.14
CA HIS A 214 -11.90 13.27 -11.28
C HIS A 214 -10.76 13.56 -12.25
N LYS A 215 -11.12 13.75 -13.52
CA LYS A 215 -10.23 14.33 -14.54
C LYS A 215 -10.34 15.85 -14.56
N GLU A 216 -9.49 16.47 -15.39
CA GLU A 216 -9.44 17.92 -15.61
C GLU A 216 -10.76 18.51 -16.10
N ASN A 217 -11.52 17.77 -16.90
CA ASN A 217 -12.85 18.18 -17.36
C ASN A 217 -13.98 17.94 -16.35
N GLY A 218 -13.66 17.48 -15.13
CA GLY A 218 -14.63 17.14 -14.08
C GLY A 218 -15.22 15.73 -14.16
N ASP A 219 -14.85 14.91 -15.15
CA ASP A 219 -15.40 13.56 -15.28
C ASP A 219 -14.94 12.63 -14.15
N LEU A 220 -15.91 11.96 -13.52
CA LEU A 220 -15.68 10.94 -12.50
C LEU A 220 -15.16 9.63 -13.12
N ILE A 221 -13.90 9.29 -12.84
CA ILE A 221 -13.25 8.09 -13.40
C ILE A 221 -13.12 6.93 -12.43
N TYR A 222 -13.17 7.20 -11.13
CA TYR A 222 -13.06 6.17 -10.12
C TYR A 222 -13.76 6.58 -8.82
N ILE A 223 -14.48 5.65 -8.22
CA ILE A 223 -15.05 5.76 -6.88
C ILE A 223 -14.38 4.71 -6.01
N GLY A 224 -14.00 5.05 -4.79
CA GLY A 224 -13.52 4.06 -3.83
C GLY A 224 -13.91 4.41 -2.41
N LYS A 225 -13.96 3.41 -1.53
CA LYS A 225 -14.11 3.62 -0.08
C LYS A 225 -12.88 3.23 0.72
N SER A 226 -12.74 3.80 1.92
CA SER A 226 -11.71 3.42 2.87
C SER A 226 -12.06 3.79 4.31
N ARG A 227 -11.43 3.11 5.27
CA ARG A 227 -11.38 3.56 6.68
C ARG A 227 -10.41 4.73 6.90
N ASN A 228 -9.56 4.99 5.92
CA ASN A 228 -8.63 6.11 5.86
C ASN A 228 -8.46 6.50 4.39
N ILE A 229 -9.16 7.55 3.97
CA ILE A 229 -9.21 8.01 2.58
C ILE A 229 -7.79 8.37 2.10
N LYS A 230 -7.08 9.24 2.83
CA LYS A 230 -5.71 9.67 2.51
C LYS A 230 -4.77 8.50 2.23
N LYS A 231 -4.73 7.52 3.15
CA LYS A 231 -3.89 6.32 3.02
C LYS A 231 -4.25 5.52 1.77
N ARG A 232 -5.53 5.38 1.46
CA ARG A 232 -5.99 4.58 0.32
C ARG A 232 -5.71 5.26 -1.02
N VAL A 233 -5.86 6.58 -1.10
CA VAL A 233 -5.51 7.34 -2.30
C VAL A 233 -3.99 7.32 -2.52
N ASN A 234 -3.20 7.49 -1.45
CA ASN A 234 -1.74 7.35 -1.55
C ASN A 234 -1.33 5.97 -2.09
N GLN A 235 -2.01 4.88 -1.69
CA GLN A 235 -1.81 3.56 -2.27
C GLN A 235 -2.09 3.52 -3.78
N HIS A 236 -3.15 4.19 -4.26
CA HIS A 236 -3.41 4.28 -5.71
C HIS A 236 -2.31 5.05 -6.44
N PHE A 237 -1.72 6.07 -5.82
CA PHE A 237 -0.72 6.91 -6.47
C PHE A 237 0.71 6.34 -6.41
N THR A 238 0.97 5.42 -5.49
CA THR A 238 2.27 4.73 -5.34
C THR A 238 2.31 3.35 -6.00
N ASN A 239 1.15 2.74 -6.27
CA ASN A 239 1.07 1.37 -6.78
C ASN A 239 1.36 1.29 -8.29
N GLY A 240 2.21 0.35 -8.70
CA GLY A 240 2.63 0.16 -10.10
C GLY A 240 1.67 -0.62 -11.01
N SER A 241 0.52 -1.07 -10.52
CA SER A 241 -0.48 -1.81 -11.32
C SER A 241 -1.04 -0.97 -12.48
N THR A 242 -1.42 -1.62 -13.58
CA THR A 242 -1.94 -0.96 -14.79
C THR A 242 -3.10 -0.01 -14.52
N LYS A 243 -4.03 -0.38 -13.63
CA LYS A 243 -5.14 0.49 -13.21
C LYS A 243 -4.63 1.72 -12.46
N SER A 244 -3.71 1.53 -11.53
CA SER A 244 -3.16 2.62 -10.70
C SER A 244 -2.35 3.61 -11.52
N LYS A 245 -1.50 3.13 -12.45
CA LYS A 245 -0.80 3.98 -13.41
C LYS A 245 -1.75 4.81 -14.27
N LYS A 246 -2.86 4.22 -14.74
CA LYS A 246 -3.88 4.97 -15.51
C LYS A 246 -4.60 6.02 -14.66
N ILE A 247 -4.90 5.71 -13.40
CA ILE A 247 -5.46 6.68 -12.45
C ILE A 247 -4.46 7.82 -12.20
N GLN A 248 -3.18 7.53 -11.96
CA GLN A 248 -2.11 8.52 -11.76
C GLN A 248 -1.95 9.48 -12.94
N LEU A 249 -2.11 8.98 -14.17
CA LEU A 249 -2.00 9.78 -15.39
C LEU A 249 -3.23 10.67 -15.63
N GLU A 250 -4.43 10.17 -15.34
CA GLU A 250 -5.69 10.87 -15.66
C GLU A 250 -6.23 11.73 -14.50
N VAL A 251 -5.75 11.54 -13.27
CA VAL A 251 -6.26 12.27 -12.11
C VAL A 251 -5.90 13.76 -12.19
N PHE A 252 -6.91 14.59 -11.96
CA PHE A 252 -6.76 16.02 -11.77
C PHE A 252 -7.06 16.40 -10.33
N ASP A 253 -8.15 15.88 -9.77
CA ASP A 253 -8.57 16.14 -8.40
C ASP A 253 -9.18 14.90 -7.73
N VAL A 254 -9.19 14.90 -6.40
CA VAL A 254 -9.86 13.88 -5.59
C VAL A 254 -10.76 14.55 -4.56
N THR A 255 -12.09 14.42 -4.75
CA THR A 255 -13.06 14.84 -3.75
C THR A 255 -13.46 13.67 -2.85
N TYR A 256 -14.14 13.94 -1.74
CA TYR A 256 -14.51 12.91 -0.78
C TYR A 256 -15.81 13.22 -0.04
N GLU A 257 -16.42 12.18 0.52
CA GLU A 257 -17.53 12.27 1.46
C GLU A 257 -17.21 11.42 2.70
N GLU A 258 -17.28 12.04 3.88
CA GLU A 258 -17.06 11.35 5.14
C GLU A 258 -18.33 10.61 5.58
N THR A 259 -18.19 9.34 5.97
CA THR A 259 -19.32 8.54 6.46
C THR A 259 -19.16 8.14 7.90
N GLY A 260 -17.93 8.04 8.43
CA GLY A 260 -17.66 7.54 9.77
C GLY A 260 -17.92 6.03 9.98
N SER A 261 -19.00 5.51 9.39
CA SER A 261 -19.33 4.09 9.32
C SER A 261 -18.82 3.47 8.02
N GLU A 262 -18.12 2.35 8.17
CA GLU A 262 -17.65 1.55 7.04
C GLU A 262 -18.80 0.81 6.34
N LEU A 263 -19.88 0.47 7.05
CA LEU A 263 -21.05 -0.16 6.46
C LEU A 263 -21.73 0.79 5.46
N ILE A 264 -21.94 2.04 5.85
CA ILE A 264 -22.48 3.08 4.96
C ILE A 264 -21.54 3.35 3.79
N ALA A 265 -20.22 3.43 4.03
CA ALA A 265 -19.26 3.61 2.95
C ALA A 265 -19.30 2.47 1.92
N LEU A 266 -19.50 1.21 2.36
CA LEU A 266 -19.68 0.06 1.48
C LEU A 266 -20.97 0.15 0.66
N LEU A 267 -22.09 0.50 1.31
CA LEU A 267 -23.40 0.61 0.67
C LEU A 267 -23.40 1.72 -0.39
N LYS A 268 -22.96 2.92 0.00
CA LYS A 268 -22.88 4.08 -0.91
C LYS A 268 -21.91 3.84 -2.06
N GLU A 269 -20.72 3.27 -1.84
CA GLU A 269 -19.79 2.91 -2.92
C GLU A 269 -20.47 2.01 -3.96
N ALA A 270 -21.21 1.00 -3.51
CA ALA A 270 -21.88 0.06 -4.41
C ALA A 270 -22.99 0.73 -5.24
N GLU A 271 -23.79 1.61 -4.63
CA GLU A 271 -24.87 2.34 -5.32
C GLU A 271 -24.29 3.37 -6.30
N GLU A 272 -23.34 4.19 -5.88
CA GLU A 272 -22.80 5.26 -6.70
C GLU A 272 -21.97 4.73 -7.88
N ILE A 273 -21.34 3.55 -7.76
CA ILE A 273 -20.72 2.87 -8.90
C ILE A 273 -21.78 2.42 -9.93
N LYS A 274 -22.96 1.97 -9.49
CA LYS A 274 -24.05 1.56 -10.39
C LYS A 274 -24.66 2.75 -11.12
N VAL A 275 -24.83 3.86 -10.42
CA VAL A 275 -25.37 5.12 -10.97
C VAL A 275 -24.37 5.76 -11.93
N ASN A 276 -23.15 6.03 -11.47
CA ASN A 276 -22.17 6.83 -12.23
C ASN A 276 -21.34 6.00 -13.22
N LYS A 277 -21.26 4.68 -13.06
CA LYS A 277 -20.49 3.75 -13.90
C LYS A 277 -19.07 4.25 -14.26
N PRO A 278 -18.27 4.73 -13.30
CA PRO A 278 -16.96 5.33 -13.54
C PRO A 278 -16.01 4.36 -14.27
N LYS A 279 -15.20 4.89 -15.19
CA LYS A 279 -14.34 4.12 -16.12
C LYS A 279 -13.55 2.99 -15.44
N TYR A 280 -13.00 3.23 -14.25
CA TYR A 280 -12.07 2.32 -13.56
C TYR A 280 -12.68 1.41 -12.48
N ASN A 281 -13.98 1.51 -12.20
CA ASN A 281 -14.70 0.51 -11.40
C ASN A 281 -15.26 -0.56 -12.32
N ARG A 282 -14.73 -1.79 -12.24
CA ARG A 282 -15.17 -2.91 -13.09
C ARG A 282 -16.18 -3.81 -12.37
N SER A 283 -15.86 -4.20 -11.14
CA SER A 283 -16.78 -4.89 -10.23
C SER A 283 -17.88 -3.92 -9.80
N LEU A 284 -19.15 -4.36 -9.77
CA LEU A 284 -20.35 -3.62 -9.33
C LEU A 284 -21.09 -2.77 -10.38
N LYS A 285 -20.65 -2.71 -11.65
CA LYS A 285 -21.41 -2.03 -12.73
C LYS A 285 -22.65 -2.78 -13.22
N LYS A 286 -22.78 -4.06 -12.87
CA LYS A 286 -23.85 -4.91 -13.41
C LYS A 286 -25.14 -4.65 -12.65
N THR A 287 -26.18 -4.26 -13.37
CA THR A 287 -27.51 -3.96 -12.82
C THR A 287 -28.53 -5.05 -13.16
N ILE A 288 -28.19 -6.01 -14.01
CA ILE A 288 -29.07 -7.09 -14.45
C ILE A 288 -28.48 -8.43 -13.98
N PHE A 289 -29.29 -9.17 -13.23
CA PHE A 289 -28.96 -10.50 -12.71
C PHE A 289 -29.96 -11.50 -13.28
N PRO A 290 -29.73 -12.04 -14.50
CA PRO A 290 -30.72 -12.85 -15.19
C PRO A 290 -30.83 -14.29 -14.66
N TRP A 291 -30.00 -14.69 -13.69
CA TRP A 291 -30.01 -16.01 -13.08
C TRP A 291 -30.23 -15.89 -11.58
N SER A 292 -30.96 -16.81 -10.96
CA SER A 292 -31.19 -16.84 -9.51
C SER A 292 -31.23 -18.27 -8.96
N LEU A 293 -30.95 -18.40 -7.66
CA LEU A 293 -31.12 -19.63 -6.90
C LEU A 293 -32.46 -19.60 -6.17
N TYR A 294 -33.24 -20.67 -6.33
CA TYR A 294 -34.52 -20.88 -5.67
C TYR A 294 -34.47 -22.15 -4.82
N LEU A 295 -35.24 -22.15 -3.74
CA LEU A 295 -35.48 -23.32 -2.93
C LEU A 295 -36.67 -24.08 -3.48
N GLU A 296 -36.49 -25.35 -3.86
CA GLU A 296 -37.57 -26.21 -4.35
C GLU A 296 -37.53 -27.56 -3.64
N LYS A 297 -38.66 -27.98 -3.08
CA LYS A 297 -38.81 -29.29 -2.45
C LYS A 297 -39.16 -30.33 -3.51
N ASP A 298 -38.40 -31.41 -3.58
CA ASP A 298 -38.69 -32.52 -4.48
C ASP A 298 -39.78 -33.47 -3.92
N THR A 299 -40.16 -34.46 -4.71
CA THR A 299 -41.20 -35.44 -4.37
C THR A 299 -40.82 -36.34 -3.19
N GLU A 300 -39.52 -36.56 -2.96
CA GLU A 300 -38.97 -37.38 -1.88
C GLU A 300 -38.77 -36.56 -0.59
N GLY A 301 -39.01 -35.25 -0.65
CA GLY A 301 -39.00 -34.34 0.49
C GLY A 301 -37.69 -33.57 0.70
N TYR A 302 -36.70 -33.68 -0.19
CA TYR A 302 -35.45 -32.93 -0.08
C TYR A 302 -35.58 -31.50 -0.62
N LEU A 303 -34.99 -30.54 0.09
CA LEU A 303 -34.91 -29.14 -0.32
C LEU A 303 -33.72 -28.91 -1.25
N SER A 304 -33.99 -28.74 -2.54
CA SER A 304 -32.95 -28.50 -3.55
C SER A 304 -32.75 -27.01 -3.84
N LEU A 305 -31.49 -26.62 -4.05
CA LEU A 305 -31.11 -25.29 -4.52
C LEU A 305 -31.04 -25.30 -6.05
N LYS A 306 -32.08 -24.79 -6.72
CA LYS A 306 -32.17 -24.79 -8.19
C LYS A 306 -31.76 -23.46 -8.79
N MET A 307 -30.87 -23.51 -9.77
CA MET A 307 -30.52 -22.36 -10.61
C MET A 307 -31.54 -22.20 -11.74
N GLN A 308 -32.19 -21.05 -11.82
CA GLN A 308 -33.17 -20.72 -12.85
C GLN A 308 -32.96 -19.30 -13.36
N LYS A 309 -33.68 -18.93 -14.43
CA LYS A 309 -33.80 -17.52 -14.82
C LYS A 309 -34.52 -16.75 -13.71
N THR A 310 -34.08 -15.52 -13.46
CA THR A 310 -34.68 -14.67 -12.43
C THR A 310 -36.14 -14.37 -12.76
N ASP A 311 -37.02 -14.70 -11.83
CA ASP A 311 -38.46 -14.44 -11.84
C ASP A 311 -38.81 -13.62 -10.60
N ALA A 312 -39.24 -12.37 -10.80
CA ALA A 312 -39.56 -11.43 -9.73
C ALA A 312 -40.78 -11.85 -8.87
N ARG A 313 -41.54 -12.86 -9.29
CA ARG A 313 -42.70 -13.38 -8.55
C ARG A 313 -42.32 -14.46 -7.54
N LYS A 314 -41.11 -15.02 -7.63
CA LYS A 314 -40.61 -16.05 -6.72
C LYS A 314 -39.62 -15.41 -5.73
N LYS A 315 -39.62 -15.86 -4.47
CA LYS A 315 -38.61 -15.45 -3.48
C LYS A 315 -37.27 -16.12 -3.82
N GLU A 316 -36.34 -15.37 -4.40
CA GLU A 316 -34.99 -15.86 -4.67
C GLU A 316 -34.09 -15.84 -3.42
N LEU A 317 -33.13 -16.76 -3.38
CA LEU A 317 -32.08 -16.81 -2.34
C LEU A 317 -30.92 -15.87 -2.69
N ALA A 318 -30.51 -15.90 -3.96
CA ALA A 318 -29.42 -15.11 -4.51
C ALA A 318 -29.56 -15.00 -6.04
N SER A 319 -29.14 -13.88 -6.63
CA SER A 319 -29.26 -13.60 -8.07
C SER A 319 -27.90 -13.26 -8.72
N PHE A 320 -27.57 -13.79 -9.88
CA PHE A 320 -26.22 -13.79 -10.47
C PHE A 320 -26.21 -13.18 -11.86
N ALA A 321 -25.08 -12.56 -12.22
CA ALA A 321 -24.96 -11.86 -13.49
C ALA A 321 -24.73 -12.79 -14.69
N SER A 322 -24.33 -14.03 -14.42
CA SER A 322 -24.18 -15.06 -15.45
C SER A 322 -24.47 -16.44 -14.86
N HIS A 323 -24.77 -17.39 -15.76
CA HIS A 323 -24.93 -18.80 -15.40
C HIS A 323 -23.68 -19.36 -14.70
N ALA A 324 -22.49 -19.03 -15.21
CA ALA A 324 -21.23 -19.51 -14.63
C ALA A 324 -21.01 -19.00 -13.19
N GLU A 325 -21.39 -17.75 -12.90
CA GLU A 325 -21.31 -17.19 -11.54
C GLU A 325 -22.29 -17.90 -10.59
N ALA A 326 -23.53 -18.13 -11.04
CA ALA A 326 -24.54 -18.88 -10.29
C ALA A 326 -24.09 -20.32 -10.01
N GLN A 327 -23.58 -21.02 -11.02
CA GLN A 327 -23.07 -22.38 -10.88
C GLN A 327 -21.88 -22.45 -9.91
N SER A 328 -20.92 -21.53 -10.01
CA SER A 328 -19.79 -21.46 -9.09
C SER A 328 -20.23 -21.20 -7.64
N ALA A 329 -21.23 -20.34 -7.44
CA ALA A 329 -21.79 -20.09 -6.12
C ALA A 329 -22.54 -21.29 -5.56
N LEU A 330 -23.40 -21.93 -6.37
CA LEU A 330 -24.11 -23.15 -5.99
C LEU A 330 -23.15 -24.28 -5.62
N PHE A 331 -22.06 -24.44 -6.36
CA PHE A 331 -21.01 -25.39 -6.04
C PHE A 331 -20.39 -25.11 -4.66
N LYS A 332 -20.00 -23.86 -4.39
CA LYS A 332 -19.43 -23.47 -3.08
C LYS A 332 -20.40 -23.67 -1.93
N ILE A 333 -21.69 -23.36 -2.14
CA ILE A 333 -22.72 -23.61 -1.12
C ILE A 333 -22.85 -25.11 -0.87
N THR A 334 -22.95 -25.89 -1.95
CA THR A 334 -23.07 -27.35 -1.88
C THR A 334 -21.89 -27.98 -1.14
N ASP A 335 -20.68 -27.53 -1.42
CA ASP A 335 -19.46 -28.00 -0.78
C ASP A 335 -19.38 -27.61 0.71
N ASN A 336 -19.56 -26.32 1.02
CA ASN A 336 -19.45 -25.79 2.39
C ASN A 336 -20.43 -26.43 3.37
N TYR A 337 -21.65 -26.75 2.92
CA TYR A 337 -22.70 -27.35 3.73
C TYR A 337 -22.83 -28.87 3.51
N ARG A 338 -21.89 -29.48 2.79
CA ARG A 338 -21.90 -30.93 2.45
C ARG A 338 -23.26 -31.39 1.91
N LEU A 339 -23.82 -30.59 1.01
CA LEU A 339 -25.06 -30.91 0.31
C LEU A 339 -24.75 -31.82 -0.88
N CYS A 340 -25.79 -32.46 -1.41
CA CYS A 340 -25.67 -33.41 -2.50
C CYS A 340 -25.69 -32.68 -3.85
N GLN A 341 -24.61 -32.84 -4.62
CA GLN A 341 -24.50 -32.26 -5.97
C GLN A 341 -25.57 -32.78 -6.93
N LYS A 342 -26.03 -34.02 -6.79
CA LYS A 342 -27.11 -34.58 -7.62
C LYS A 342 -28.48 -33.94 -7.29
N ILE A 343 -28.81 -33.77 -6.01
CA ILE A 343 -30.07 -33.09 -5.59
C ILE A 343 -30.07 -31.62 -6.05
N ASN A 344 -28.94 -30.93 -5.88
CA ASN A 344 -28.75 -29.55 -6.34
C ASN A 344 -28.51 -29.42 -7.86
N SER A 345 -28.64 -30.50 -8.64
CA SER A 345 -28.48 -30.50 -10.10
C SER A 345 -27.14 -29.93 -10.61
N LEU A 346 -26.08 -30.07 -9.83
CA LEU A 346 -24.70 -29.81 -10.25
C LEU A 346 -24.11 -31.00 -11.03
N GLU A 347 -24.62 -32.21 -10.80
CA GLU A 347 -24.22 -33.43 -11.49
C GLU A 347 -25.44 -34.20 -12.01
N ALA A 348 -25.36 -34.67 -13.25
CA ALA A 348 -26.39 -35.49 -13.90
C ALA A 348 -25.98 -36.98 -13.92
N VAL A 349 -25.90 -37.60 -12.75
CA VAL A 349 -25.46 -38.99 -12.58
C VAL A 349 -26.62 -39.91 -12.16
N LYS A 350 -26.68 -41.12 -12.73
CA LYS A 350 -27.80 -42.06 -12.48
C LYS A 350 -27.72 -42.71 -11.10
N THR A 351 -26.52 -43.10 -10.67
CA THR A 351 -26.31 -43.83 -9.41
C THR A 351 -26.18 -42.86 -8.23
N HIS A 352 -24.98 -42.37 -7.94
CA HIS A 352 -24.67 -41.48 -6.82
C HIS A 352 -23.77 -40.33 -7.27
N CYS A 353 -23.77 -39.23 -6.52
CA CYS A 353 -22.92 -38.07 -6.82
C CYS A 353 -21.43 -38.35 -6.50
N PHE A 354 -20.52 -37.77 -7.27
CA PHE A 354 -19.08 -37.94 -7.07
C PHE A 354 -18.59 -37.54 -5.66
N PRO A 355 -19.11 -36.47 -5.01
CA PRO A 355 -18.74 -36.16 -3.62
C PRO A 355 -19.07 -37.26 -2.61
N PHE A 356 -20.02 -38.16 -2.92
CA PHE A 356 -20.31 -39.29 -2.04
C PHE A 356 -19.17 -40.32 -2.08
N GLU A 357 -18.55 -40.57 -3.24
CA GLU A 357 -17.37 -41.43 -3.38
C GLU A 357 -16.18 -40.92 -2.54
N LEU A 358 -16.09 -39.59 -2.39
CA LEU A 358 -15.04 -38.92 -1.64
C LEU A 358 -15.37 -38.67 -0.16
N ASN A 359 -16.50 -39.19 0.36
CA ASN A 359 -17.01 -38.91 1.71
C ASN A 359 -17.23 -37.40 2.02
N GLN A 360 -17.55 -36.62 0.99
CA GLN A 360 -17.85 -35.17 1.06
C GLN A 360 -19.36 -34.88 0.98
N CYS A 361 -20.18 -35.90 0.80
CA CYS A 361 -21.63 -35.87 0.81
C CYS A 361 -22.15 -37.05 1.64
N ASN A 362 -23.26 -36.86 2.36
CA ASN A 362 -23.84 -37.88 3.26
C ASN A 362 -24.75 -38.89 2.53
N GLY A 363 -24.91 -38.79 1.21
CA GLY A 363 -25.61 -39.79 0.40
C GLY A 363 -27.13 -39.60 0.29
N ALA A 364 -27.63 -38.38 0.41
CA ALA A 364 -29.05 -38.06 0.21
C ALA A 364 -29.61 -38.59 -1.14
N CYS A 365 -28.84 -38.51 -2.23
CA CYS A 365 -29.30 -38.99 -3.54
C CYS A 365 -29.43 -40.52 -3.68
N ILE A 366 -29.01 -41.29 -2.68
CA ILE A 366 -29.18 -42.74 -2.60
C ILE A 366 -29.98 -43.15 -1.36
N GLY A 367 -30.62 -42.20 -0.68
CA GLY A 367 -31.43 -42.45 0.51
C GLY A 367 -30.64 -42.88 1.76
N LYS A 368 -29.31 -42.71 1.79
CA LYS A 368 -28.50 -42.98 2.99
C LYS A 368 -28.65 -41.92 4.08
N GLU A 369 -29.01 -40.71 3.68
CA GLU A 369 -29.31 -39.59 4.56
C GLU A 369 -30.78 -39.26 4.39
N SER A 370 -31.50 -39.02 5.49
CA SER A 370 -32.92 -38.70 5.42
C SER A 370 -33.18 -37.27 4.91
N PRO A 371 -34.37 -36.98 4.37
CA PRO A 371 -34.77 -35.62 4.04
C PRO A 371 -34.63 -34.66 5.22
N GLU A 372 -34.98 -35.07 6.44
CA GLU A 372 -34.91 -34.22 7.64
C GLU A 372 -33.46 -33.84 8.01
N GLU A 373 -32.52 -34.78 7.89
CA GLU A 373 -31.09 -34.54 8.15
C GLU A 373 -30.46 -33.65 7.08
N TYR A 374 -30.79 -33.90 5.81
CA TYR A 374 -30.34 -33.09 4.70
C TYR A 374 -30.89 -31.65 4.77
N ASN A 375 -32.20 -31.52 4.96
CA ASN A 375 -32.91 -30.23 4.95
C ASN A 375 -32.41 -29.31 6.06
N ARG A 376 -32.04 -29.83 7.24
CA ARG A 376 -31.45 -29.02 8.31
C ARG A 376 -30.21 -28.25 7.87
N ARG A 377 -29.39 -28.80 6.97
CA ARG A 377 -28.20 -28.09 6.44
C ARG A 377 -28.56 -27.07 5.38
N VAL A 378 -29.63 -27.32 4.62
CA VAL A 378 -30.16 -26.35 3.66
C VAL A 378 -30.80 -25.16 4.40
N GLU A 379 -31.52 -25.44 5.48
CA GLU A 379 -32.10 -24.45 6.39
C GLU A 379 -31.02 -23.66 7.12
N ASP A 380 -29.96 -24.31 7.62
CA ASP A 380 -28.81 -23.61 8.22
C ASP A 380 -28.16 -22.63 7.21
N PHE A 381 -28.01 -23.03 5.93
CA PHE A 381 -27.59 -22.10 4.89
C PHE A 381 -28.58 -20.94 4.70
N PHE A 382 -29.87 -21.21 4.75
CA PHE A 382 -30.93 -20.24 4.56
C PHE A 382 -30.96 -19.21 5.70
N GLU A 383 -30.98 -19.67 6.95
CA GLU A 383 -30.96 -18.84 8.16
C GLU A 383 -29.71 -17.95 8.21
N ASN A 384 -28.55 -18.49 7.83
CA ASN A 384 -27.30 -17.72 7.77
C ASN A 384 -27.22 -16.70 6.62
N ASN A 385 -28.19 -16.69 5.70
CA ASN A 385 -28.30 -15.72 4.59
C ASN A 385 -29.58 -14.89 4.60
N GLU A 386 -30.39 -15.00 5.66
CA GLU A 386 -31.42 -14.02 6.01
C GLU A 386 -30.95 -13.10 7.13
N TYR A 387 -31.68 -12.00 7.30
CA TYR A 387 -31.49 -11.12 8.45
C TYR A 387 -32.03 -11.81 9.70
N GLN A 388 -31.26 -11.82 10.79
CA GLN A 388 -31.70 -12.41 12.08
C GLN A 388 -33.04 -11.84 12.57
N ASN A 389 -33.32 -10.57 12.26
CA ASN A 389 -34.61 -9.93 12.47
C ASN A 389 -35.05 -9.23 11.18
N GLN A 390 -36.32 -9.40 10.81
CA GLN A 390 -36.91 -8.78 9.61
C GLN A 390 -37.04 -7.26 9.77
N ASN A 391 -37.11 -6.77 11.02
CA ASN A 391 -37.19 -5.37 11.39
C ASN A 391 -36.04 -5.06 12.33
N MET A 392 -35.06 -4.28 11.86
CA MET A 392 -33.94 -3.87 12.70
C MET A 392 -33.28 -2.57 12.24
N ILE A 393 -32.67 -1.90 13.21
CA ILE A 393 -31.81 -0.74 13.01
C ILE A 393 -30.40 -1.14 13.43
N ILE A 394 -29.45 -0.99 12.51
CA ILE A 394 -28.03 -1.17 12.78
C ILE A 394 -27.43 0.20 13.08
N ILE A 395 -26.93 0.39 14.29
CA ILE A 395 -26.31 1.63 14.75
C ILE A 395 -24.79 1.46 14.79
N ASP A 396 -24.09 2.46 14.28
CA ASP A 396 -22.63 2.52 14.24
C ASP A 396 -22.12 3.97 14.40
N ARG A 397 -20.81 4.17 14.27
CA ARG A 397 -20.15 5.48 14.36
C ARG A 397 -20.62 6.42 13.25
N GLY A 398 -20.95 7.66 13.63
CA GLY A 398 -21.20 8.75 12.69
C GLY A 398 -19.90 9.43 12.23
N ARG A 399 -20.04 10.52 11.47
CA ARG A 399 -18.93 11.25 10.84
C ARG A 399 -18.02 11.92 11.86
N ASN A 400 -18.57 12.28 13.01
CA ASN A 400 -17.84 12.84 14.14
C ASN A 400 -18.21 12.12 15.45
N ILE A 401 -17.61 12.53 16.57
CA ILE A 401 -17.75 11.85 17.88
C ILE A 401 -19.17 11.98 18.46
N GLN A 402 -19.85 13.09 18.18
CA GLN A 402 -21.19 13.41 18.69
C GLN A 402 -22.32 12.77 17.86
N GLU A 403 -21.98 12.32 16.65
CA GLU A 403 -22.90 11.73 15.71
C GLU A 403 -22.86 10.19 15.74
N ARG A 404 -23.99 9.58 15.41
CA ARG A 404 -24.15 8.15 15.15
C ARG A 404 -24.79 7.96 13.79
N SER A 405 -24.60 6.78 13.24
CA SER A 405 -25.19 6.38 11.97
C SER A 405 -26.18 5.26 12.18
N ALA A 406 -27.26 5.23 11.39
CA ALA A 406 -28.24 4.16 11.36
C ALA A 406 -28.37 3.57 9.95
N VAL A 407 -28.58 2.25 9.87
CA VAL A 407 -28.99 1.52 8.66
C VAL A 407 -30.28 0.80 8.99
N LEU A 408 -31.35 1.07 8.23
CA LEU A 408 -32.69 0.55 8.48
C LEU A 408 -33.00 -0.67 7.60
N ILE A 409 -33.44 -1.75 8.25
CA ILE A 409 -34.05 -2.91 7.61
C ILE A 409 -35.49 -3.03 8.12
N GLU A 410 -36.44 -3.12 7.20
CA GLU A 410 -37.87 -3.26 7.51
C GLU A 410 -38.48 -4.31 6.59
N ASN A 411 -39.23 -5.26 7.15
CA ASN A 411 -39.79 -6.42 6.44
C ASN A 411 -38.74 -7.16 5.60
N GLY A 412 -37.55 -7.36 6.17
CA GLY A 412 -36.44 -8.06 5.51
C GLY A 412 -35.77 -7.29 4.38
N THR A 413 -36.11 -6.01 4.22
CA THR A 413 -35.68 -5.16 3.09
C THR A 413 -34.88 -3.97 3.60
N PHE A 414 -33.72 -3.73 2.99
CA PHE A 414 -32.92 -2.55 3.30
C PHE A 414 -33.64 -1.28 2.81
N LYS A 415 -33.78 -0.26 3.66
CA LYS A 415 -34.53 0.97 3.34
C LYS A 415 -33.63 2.18 3.11
N GLY A 416 -32.42 2.19 3.67
CA GLY A 416 -31.52 3.34 3.59
C GLY A 416 -30.72 3.53 4.87
N TYR A 417 -30.04 4.67 4.96
CA TYR A 417 -29.20 5.03 6.11
C TYR A 417 -29.46 6.47 6.57
N ALA A 418 -29.05 6.80 7.79
CA ALA A 418 -29.15 8.14 8.35
C ALA A 418 -27.94 8.46 9.24
N PHE A 419 -27.75 9.74 9.51
CA PHE A 419 -26.85 10.26 10.53
C PHE A 419 -27.66 11.09 11.54
N PHE A 420 -27.36 10.97 12.83
CA PHE A 420 -28.10 11.64 13.90
C PHE A 420 -27.20 11.89 15.13
N ASP A 421 -27.50 12.91 15.93
CA ASP A 421 -26.73 13.24 17.14
C ASP A 421 -27.18 12.44 18.37
N LEU A 422 -26.25 12.27 19.33
CA LEU A 422 -26.38 11.41 20.52
C LEU A 422 -27.53 11.75 21.50
N ASN A 423 -28.28 12.82 21.27
CA ASN A 423 -29.38 13.23 22.15
C ASN A 423 -30.75 12.93 21.50
N TYR A 424 -31.50 12.03 22.15
CA TYR A 424 -32.96 11.84 22.09
C TYR A 424 -33.63 11.04 20.95
N GLN A 425 -33.03 10.79 19.77
CA GLN A 425 -33.83 10.31 18.61
C GLN A 425 -33.92 8.79 18.38
N VAL A 426 -33.21 7.96 19.14
CA VAL A 426 -33.09 6.51 18.81
C VAL A 426 -34.25 5.65 19.33
N ASN A 427 -35.04 6.15 20.28
CA ASN A 427 -36.15 5.37 20.86
C ASN A 427 -37.49 5.56 20.11
N ASN A 428 -37.54 6.42 19.10
CA ASN A 428 -38.73 6.63 18.28
C ASN A 428 -38.40 6.35 16.80
N ILE A 429 -38.80 5.16 16.34
CA ILE A 429 -38.52 4.71 14.99
C ILE A 429 -39.12 5.60 13.90
N GLU A 430 -40.25 6.25 14.17
CA GLU A 430 -40.91 7.13 13.19
C GLU A 430 -40.08 8.40 12.94
N ILE A 431 -39.37 8.89 13.95
CA ILE A 431 -38.41 10.01 13.78
C ILE A 431 -37.24 9.57 12.91
N LEU A 432 -36.70 8.37 13.16
CA LEU A 432 -35.60 7.84 12.36
C LEU A 432 -36.01 7.67 10.89
N LYS A 433 -37.19 7.10 10.62
CA LYS A 433 -37.73 6.93 9.26
C LYS A 433 -37.79 8.24 8.48
N ASN A 434 -38.11 9.35 9.14
CA ASN A 434 -38.18 10.68 8.49
C ASN A 434 -36.81 11.24 8.06
N ILE A 435 -35.72 10.78 8.66
CA ILE A 435 -34.35 11.24 8.36
C ILE A 435 -33.53 10.23 7.56
N ILE A 436 -34.12 9.08 7.20
CA ILE A 436 -33.47 8.09 6.34
C ILE A 436 -33.27 8.68 4.95
N ILE A 437 -32.02 8.62 4.49
CA ILE A 437 -31.66 8.78 3.09
C ILE A 437 -31.97 7.46 2.39
N PRO A 438 -32.98 7.42 1.51
CA PRO A 438 -33.42 6.19 0.87
C PRO A 438 -32.33 5.63 -0.04
N MET A 439 -32.21 4.30 -0.07
CA MET A 439 -31.32 3.58 -0.97
C MET A 439 -32.00 2.31 -1.49
N ASP A 440 -31.57 1.85 -2.67
CA ASP A 440 -32.16 0.67 -3.27
C ASP A 440 -31.73 -0.64 -2.55
N SER A 441 -32.71 -1.41 -2.09
CA SER A 441 -32.48 -2.78 -1.66
C SER A 441 -32.21 -3.67 -2.87
N ASN A 442 -31.04 -4.30 -2.89
CA ASN A 442 -30.64 -5.25 -3.92
C ASN A 442 -29.71 -6.31 -3.31
N ARG A 443 -29.31 -7.29 -4.13
CA ARG A 443 -28.40 -8.36 -3.69
C ARG A 443 -27.11 -7.83 -3.09
N ASP A 444 -26.51 -6.79 -3.67
CA ASP A 444 -25.23 -6.27 -3.19
C ASP A 444 -25.40 -5.60 -1.83
N SER A 445 -26.43 -4.76 -1.64
CA SER A 445 -26.69 -4.14 -0.34
C SER A 445 -27.02 -5.18 0.74
N LYS A 446 -27.84 -6.19 0.43
CA LYS A 446 -28.11 -7.33 1.36
C LYS A 446 -26.83 -8.08 1.74
N ASN A 447 -26.00 -8.45 0.76
CA ASN A 447 -24.76 -9.17 1.01
C ASN A 447 -23.74 -8.33 1.79
N ILE A 448 -23.65 -7.04 1.49
CA ILE A 448 -22.80 -6.10 2.22
C ILE A 448 -23.21 -6.09 3.70
N ILE A 449 -24.50 -5.90 4.00
CA ILE A 449 -25.01 -5.84 5.37
C ILE A 449 -24.76 -7.17 6.10
N LEU A 450 -25.15 -8.30 5.50
CA LEU A 450 -24.98 -9.62 6.12
C LEU A 450 -23.50 -9.98 6.33
N SER A 451 -22.62 -9.67 5.38
CA SER A 451 -21.19 -9.94 5.54
C SER A 451 -20.57 -9.04 6.61
N TYR A 452 -21.04 -7.80 6.71
CA TYR A 452 -20.58 -6.85 7.72
C TYR A 452 -20.98 -7.31 9.13
N LEU A 453 -22.25 -7.65 9.36
CA LEU A 453 -22.75 -8.13 10.65
C LEU A 453 -22.07 -9.42 11.11
N ARG A 454 -21.74 -10.35 10.19
CA ARG A 454 -21.02 -11.58 10.51
C ARG A 454 -19.57 -11.33 10.96
N LYS A 455 -18.90 -10.34 10.38
CA LYS A 455 -17.47 -10.11 10.57
C LYS A 455 -17.14 -9.05 11.62
N LYS A 456 -18.08 -8.14 11.91
CA LYS A 456 -17.81 -6.96 12.73
C LYS A 456 -18.88 -6.77 13.78
N LYS A 457 -18.42 -6.37 14.97
CA LYS A 457 -19.31 -5.86 16.02
C LYS A 457 -19.71 -4.44 15.66
N VAL A 458 -21.00 -4.24 15.39
CA VAL A 458 -21.64 -2.92 15.30
C VAL A 458 -21.80 -2.33 16.71
N PHE A 459 -22.07 -1.03 16.81
CA PHE A 459 -22.25 -0.38 18.11
C PHE A 459 -23.50 -0.91 18.83
N LYS A 460 -24.63 -0.98 18.12
CA LYS A 460 -25.89 -1.54 18.65
C LYS A 460 -26.76 -2.03 17.49
N THR A 461 -27.49 -3.12 17.71
CA THR A 461 -28.61 -3.51 16.85
C THR A 461 -29.89 -3.40 17.67
N LEU A 462 -30.91 -2.76 17.12
CA LEU A 462 -32.24 -2.65 17.73
C LEU A 462 -33.24 -3.38 16.86
N SER A 463 -33.98 -4.32 17.44
CA SER A 463 -35.11 -4.99 16.79
C SER A 463 -36.42 -4.37 17.27
N PHE A 464 -37.43 -4.35 16.40
CA PHE A 464 -38.74 -3.74 16.70
C PHE A 464 -39.88 -4.47 16.00
#